data_AF-A0A8C0YVA4-F1
#
_entry.id   AF-A0A8C0YVA4-F1
#
_cell.length_a   1.000
_cell.length_b   1.000
_cell.length_c   1.000
_cell.angle_alpha   90.00
_cell.angle_beta   90.00
_cell.angle_gamma   90.00
#
_symmetry.space_group_name_H-M   'P 1'
#
loop_
_entity.id
_entity.type
_entity.pdbx_description
1 polymer ?
#
loop_
_entity_poly.entity_id
_entity_poly.type
_entity_poly.pdbx_seq_one_letter_code
_entity_poly.pdbx_strand_id
1 'polypeptide(L)'
;MSHETRKEVIHTFQVNFFAMSRLNAFPWDSLDGEIMTTTTSDIITEILQKTCLHPICLKNPPSLKYRRRFLTELIKRHEMLAAEPLDALYEALGEVMCAQEEDMCYKTYLLPTGDAVSLAENVALISQGTTGLVTWEAALYLTEWALENTHIFKNKTVLELGSGVGLTGIVVCLSSSLTKYIFSDCHQTVLQRLKDNITNYLTNSDSSRASVCVEELDWENVSDEQLQRIQANTIIAADVVYDPDVIACLVRLLSRLLNCKVQEEHPDVYIASTVRNPQTYDCFKKELEMAGLRHVVMKDSVAQVFPYNRATTIEMIQIYV
;
A
#
# COMPACT_ATOMS: atom_id res chain seq x y z
N MET A 1 -24.52 -5.35 18.98
CA MET A 1 -23.74 -5.58 17.75
C MET A 1 -24.63 -5.16 16.61
N SER A 2 -24.24 -4.17 15.81
CA SER A 2 -25.01 -3.86 14.59
C SER A 2 -24.94 -5.07 13.68
N HIS A 3 -26.07 -5.49 13.13
CA HIS A 3 -26.09 -6.51 12.10
C HIS A 3 -25.46 -5.87 10.86
N GLU A 4 -24.29 -6.37 10.42
CA GLU A 4 -23.74 -5.99 9.11
C GLU A 4 -24.78 -6.37 8.05
N THR A 5 -25.00 -5.48 7.10
CA THR A 5 -25.88 -5.74 5.96
C THR A 5 -25.19 -6.67 4.96
N ARG A 6 -25.96 -7.45 4.20
CA ARG A 6 -25.45 -8.26 3.07
C ARG A 6 -24.44 -7.51 2.18
N LYS A 7 -24.74 -6.25 1.87
CA LYS A 7 -23.88 -5.39 1.03
C LYS A 7 -22.54 -5.09 1.69
N GLU A 8 -22.53 -4.85 3.00
CA GLU A 8 -21.32 -4.63 3.79
C GLU A 8 -20.48 -5.90 3.85
N VAL A 9 -21.09 -7.07 4.09
CA VAL A 9 -20.39 -8.36 4.07
C VAL A 9 -19.70 -8.58 2.73
N ILE A 10 -20.43 -8.47 1.61
CA ILE A 10 -19.88 -8.66 0.26
C ILE A 10 -18.76 -7.65 -0.03
N HIS A 11 -18.93 -6.39 0.37
CA HIS A 11 -17.91 -5.36 0.19
C HIS A 11 -16.64 -5.67 1.00
N THR A 12 -16.78 -6.09 2.25
CA THR A 12 -15.65 -6.49 3.10
C THR A 12 -14.91 -7.70 2.53
N PHE A 13 -15.64 -8.68 1.98
CA PHE A 13 -15.04 -9.80 1.23
C PHE A 13 -14.25 -9.30 0.01
N GLN A 14 -14.82 -8.39 -0.78
CA GLN A 14 -14.18 -7.83 -1.96
C GLN A 14 -12.88 -7.10 -1.60
N VAL A 15 -12.91 -6.21 -0.62
CA VAL A 15 -11.76 -5.41 -0.17
C VAL A 15 -10.64 -6.32 0.36
N ASN A 16 -10.98 -7.29 1.22
CA ASN A 16 -10.00 -8.24 1.77
C ASN A 16 -9.43 -9.19 0.72
N PHE A 17 -10.24 -9.63 -0.24
CA PHE A 17 -9.79 -10.48 -1.33
C PHE A 17 -8.73 -9.78 -2.18
N PHE A 18 -9.01 -8.55 -2.61
CA PHE A 18 -8.12 -7.80 -3.50
C PHE A 18 -6.84 -7.33 -2.82
N ALA A 19 -6.89 -7.00 -1.53
CA ALA A 19 -5.69 -6.68 -0.75
C ALA A 19 -4.89 -7.93 -0.32
N MET A 20 -5.34 -9.13 -0.68
CA MET A 20 -4.75 -10.41 -0.26
C MET A 20 -4.63 -10.55 1.26
N SER A 21 -5.62 -10.06 2.01
CA SER A 21 -5.68 -10.19 3.47
C SER A 21 -5.66 -11.66 3.89
N ARG A 22 -5.17 -11.95 5.08
CA ARG A 22 -5.22 -13.32 5.61
C ARG A 22 -6.67 -13.79 5.70
N LEU A 23 -6.91 -15.07 5.42
CA LEU A 23 -8.28 -15.62 5.43
C LEU A 23 -8.99 -15.40 6.77
N ASN A 24 -8.30 -15.41 7.91
CA ASN A 24 -8.94 -15.15 9.21
C ASN A 24 -9.41 -13.70 9.42
N ALA A 25 -9.07 -12.76 8.53
CA ALA A 25 -9.54 -11.37 8.57
C ALA A 25 -10.90 -11.16 7.87
N PHE A 26 -11.40 -12.17 7.15
CA PHE A 26 -12.69 -12.09 6.47
C PHE A 26 -13.85 -12.25 7.47
N PRO A 27 -15.01 -11.62 7.22
CA PRO A 27 -16.19 -11.67 8.09
C PRO A 27 -16.95 -12.98 7.87
N TRP A 28 -16.29 -14.11 8.11
CA TRP A 28 -16.87 -15.44 7.89
C TRP A 28 -18.10 -15.68 8.76
N ASP A 29 -18.11 -15.20 10.01
CA ASP A 29 -19.25 -15.36 10.91
C ASP A 29 -20.48 -14.58 10.41
N SER A 30 -20.25 -13.38 9.84
CA SER A 30 -21.31 -12.60 9.19
C SER A 30 -21.85 -13.31 7.94
N LEU A 31 -20.97 -13.93 7.14
CA LEU A 31 -21.37 -14.75 6.00
C LEU A 31 -22.21 -15.96 6.44
N ASP A 32 -21.77 -16.69 7.45
CA ASP A 32 -22.51 -17.84 7.99
C ASP A 32 -23.91 -17.42 8.46
N GLY A 33 -24.03 -16.24 9.11
CA GLY A 33 -25.30 -15.65 9.51
C GLY A 33 -26.22 -15.30 8.33
N GLU A 34 -25.70 -14.66 7.28
CA GLU A 34 -26.46 -14.34 6.06
C GLU A 34 -26.91 -15.59 5.30
N ILE A 35 -26.09 -16.64 5.28
CA ILE A 35 -26.45 -17.92 4.67
C ILE A 35 -27.61 -18.57 5.42
N MET A 36 -27.68 -18.45 6.75
CA MET A 36 -28.79 -19.02 7.53
C MET A 36 -30.12 -18.28 7.34
N THR A 37 -30.10 -17.01 6.91
CA THR A 37 -31.30 -16.17 6.79
C THR A 37 -31.81 -16.02 5.35
N THR A 38 -30.99 -16.33 4.35
CA THR A 38 -31.32 -16.19 2.92
C THR A 38 -31.00 -17.47 2.15
N THR A 39 -31.28 -17.52 0.85
CA THR A 39 -30.85 -18.64 0.00
C THR A 39 -29.32 -18.65 -0.09
N THR A 40 -28.68 -19.69 0.44
CA THR A 40 -27.22 -19.87 0.53
C THR A 40 -26.48 -19.58 -0.78
N SER A 41 -27.02 -20.08 -1.91
CA SER A 41 -26.42 -19.95 -3.25
C SER A 41 -26.26 -18.50 -3.70
N ASP A 42 -27.15 -17.61 -3.26
CA ASP A 42 -27.24 -16.26 -3.80
C ASP A 42 -26.08 -15.40 -3.30
N ILE A 43 -25.78 -15.43 -2.00
CA ILE A 43 -24.71 -14.59 -1.43
C ILE A 43 -23.32 -15.08 -1.84
N ILE A 44 -23.12 -16.40 -1.91
CA ILE A 44 -21.87 -17.01 -2.36
C ILE A 44 -21.60 -16.66 -3.83
N THR A 45 -22.63 -16.69 -4.68
CA THR A 45 -22.53 -16.25 -6.07
C THR A 45 -22.15 -14.78 -6.16
N GLU A 46 -22.77 -13.91 -5.36
CA GLU A 46 -22.44 -12.48 -5.32
C GLU A 46 -20.99 -12.23 -4.86
N ILE A 47 -20.52 -12.94 -3.82
CA ILE A 47 -19.13 -12.86 -3.37
C ILE A 47 -18.18 -13.30 -4.48
N LEU A 48 -18.49 -14.41 -5.15
CA LEU A 48 -17.68 -14.94 -6.25
C LEU A 48 -17.57 -13.93 -7.41
N GLN A 49 -18.68 -13.28 -7.77
CA GLN A 49 -18.74 -12.20 -8.78
C GLN A 49 -17.98 -10.94 -8.38
N LYS A 50 -17.93 -10.62 -7.08
CA LYS A 50 -17.17 -9.48 -6.55
C LYS A 50 -15.69 -9.78 -6.30
N THR A 51 -15.27 -11.05 -6.39
CA THR A 51 -13.90 -11.49 -6.10
C THR A 51 -13.26 -12.18 -7.31
N CYS A 52 -13.23 -13.51 -7.38
CA CYS A 52 -12.49 -14.27 -8.38
C CYS A 52 -12.98 -14.02 -9.82
N LEU A 53 -14.28 -13.80 -10.02
CA LEU A 53 -14.86 -13.55 -11.34
C LEU A 53 -14.93 -12.05 -11.69
N HIS A 54 -14.50 -11.19 -10.79
CA HIS A 54 -14.55 -9.75 -11.00
C HIS A 54 -13.55 -9.34 -12.11
N PRO A 55 -13.88 -8.38 -13.00
CA PRO A 55 -13.00 -7.97 -14.09
C PRO A 55 -11.58 -7.54 -13.65
N ILE A 56 -11.47 -6.91 -12.48
CA ILE A 56 -10.16 -6.58 -11.88
C ILE A 56 -9.34 -7.84 -11.62
N CYS A 57 -9.94 -8.91 -11.06
CA CYS A 57 -9.22 -10.16 -10.77
C CYS A 57 -8.82 -10.88 -12.07
N LEU A 58 -9.65 -10.82 -13.10
CA LEU A 58 -9.34 -11.43 -14.40
C LEU A 58 -8.15 -10.73 -15.09
N LYS A 59 -8.02 -9.41 -14.91
CA LYS A 59 -6.92 -8.62 -15.48
C LYS A 59 -5.65 -8.64 -14.61
N ASN A 60 -5.82 -8.42 -13.31
CA ASN A 60 -4.78 -8.24 -12.30
C ASN A 60 -5.03 -9.21 -11.13
N PRO A 61 -4.78 -10.51 -11.32
CA PRO A 61 -5.15 -11.52 -10.34
C PRO A 61 -4.29 -11.48 -9.07
N PRO A 62 -4.89 -11.67 -7.88
CA PRO A 62 -4.18 -12.13 -6.70
C PRO A 62 -3.44 -13.44 -6.95
N SER A 63 -2.45 -13.75 -6.10
CA SER A 63 -1.61 -14.92 -6.30
C SER A 63 -2.41 -16.21 -6.41
N LEU A 64 -1.93 -17.14 -7.24
CA LEU A 64 -2.64 -18.39 -7.52
C LEU A 64 -2.95 -19.17 -6.24
N LYS A 65 -1.94 -19.32 -5.39
CA LYS A 65 -2.04 -19.98 -4.09
C LYS A 65 -3.08 -19.31 -3.19
N TYR A 66 -3.19 -17.98 -3.21
CA TYR A 66 -4.18 -17.25 -2.43
C TYR A 66 -5.61 -17.51 -2.93
N ARG A 67 -5.84 -17.35 -4.25
CA ARG A 67 -7.14 -17.61 -4.87
C ARG A 67 -7.62 -19.04 -4.62
N ARG A 68 -6.72 -20.03 -4.73
CA ARG A 68 -7.01 -21.44 -4.41
C ARG A 68 -7.53 -21.58 -2.99
N ARG A 69 -6.80 -21.03 -2.01
CA ARG A 69 -7.20 -21.13 -0.59
C ARG A 69 -8.52 -20.43 -0.29
N PHE A 70 -8.76 -19.27 -0.90
CA PHE A 70 -10.01 -18.53 -0.75
C PHE A 70 -11.20 -19.33 -1.29
N LEU A 71 -11.09 -19.86 -2.52
CA LEU A 71 -12.13 -20.68 -3.14
C LEU A 71 -12.40 -21.96 -2.35
N THR A 72 -11.34 -22.65 -1.88
CA THR A 72 -11.50 -23.85 -1.05
C THR A 72 -12.23 -23.56 0.26
N GLU A 73 -11.95 -22.43 0.92
CA GLU A 73 -12.67 -22.05 2.14
C GLU A 73 -14.14 -21.71 1.83
N LEU A 74 -14.43 -20.98 0.75
CA LEU A 74 -15.82 -20.72 0.33
C LEU A 74 -16.60 -22.01 0.04
N ILE A 75 -16.01 -22.95 -0.70
CA ILE A 75 -16.63 -24.26 -0.99
C ILE A 75 -16.92 -25.01 0.30
N LYS A 76 -15.94 -25.08 1.21
CA LYS A 76 -16.10 -25.75 2.50
C LYS A 76 -17.26 -25.15 3.31
N ARG A 77 -17.39 -23.83 3.36
CA ARG A 77 -18.50 -23.15 4.07
C ARG A 77 -19.86 -23.44 3.42
N HIS A 78 -19.91 -23.40 2.09
CA HIS A 78 -21.11 -23.73 1.32
C HIS A 78 -21.57 -25.18 1.57
N GLU A 79 -20.64 -26.14 1.54
CA GLU A 79 -20.89 -27.58 1.79
C GLU A 79 -21.32 -27.87 3.23
N MET A 80 -20.72 -27.20 4.22
CA MET A 80 -21.03 -27.40 5.65
C MET A 80 -22.50 -27.15 5.99
N LEU A 81 -23.20 -26.36 5.17
CA LEU A 81 -24.61 -26.01 5.36
C LEU A 81 -25.54 -26.86 4.48
N ALA A 82 -25.04 -28.01 4.00
CA ALA A 82 -25.76 -29.01 3.20
C ALA A 82 -26.43 -28.43 1.93
N ALA A 83 -25.85 -27.35 1.37
CA ALA A 83 -26.31 -26.78 0.12
C ALA A 83 -25.87 -27.65 -1.07
N GLU A 84 -26.68 -27.67 -2.14
CA GLU A 84 -26.27 -28.31 -3.40
C GLU A 84 -24.97 -27.68 -3.93
N PRO A 85 -24.03 -28.46 -4.50
CA PRO A 85 -22.80 -27.94 -5.08
C PRO A 85 -23.08 -26.80 -6.06
N LEU A 86 -22.35 -25.70 -5.92
CA LEU A 86 -22.48 -24.56 -6.82
C LEU A 86 -21.42 -24.66 -7.93
N ASP A 87 -21.84 -25.06 -9.14
CA ASP A 87 -20.93 -25.33 -10.28
C ASP A 87 -19.90 -24.21 -10.51
N ALA A 88 -20.34 -22.94 -10.45
CA ALA A 88 -19.47 -21.78 -10.64
C ALA A 88 -18.26 -21.73 -9.67
N LEU A 89 -18.39 -22.23 -8.44
CA LEU A 89 -17.27 -22.30 -7.49
C LEU A 89 -16.25 -23.37 -7.91
N TYR A 90 -16.72 -24.54 -8.35
CA TYR A 90 -15.84 -25.63 -8.78
C TYR A 90 -15.20 -25.33 -10.12
N GLU A 91 -15.89 -24.65 -11.03
CA GLU A 91 -15.32 -24.13 -12.28
C GLU A 91 -14.19 -23.14 -11.97
N ALA A 92 -14.46 -22.12 -11.13
CA ALA A 92 -13.44 -21.15 -10.72
C ALA A 92 -12.24 -21.81 -10.02
N LEU A 93 -12.48 -22.82 -9.17
CA LEU A 93 -11.40 -23.60 -8.55
C LEU A 93 -10.64 -24.42 -9.59
N GLY A 94 -11.34 -25.04 -10.54
CA GLY A 94 -10.74 -25.83 -11.62
C GLY A 94 -9.80 -24.99 -12.49
N GLU A 95 -10.19 -23.77 -12.85
CA GLU A 95 -9.33 -22.82 -13.57
C GLU A 95 -8.06 -22.50 -12.79
N VAL A 96 -8.18 -22.24 -11.48
CA VAL A 96 -7.04 -21.97 -10.59
C VAL A 96 -6.12 -23.19 -10.46
N MET A 97 -6.68 -24.40 -10.43
CA MET A 97 -5.90 -25.63 -10.32
C MET A 97 -5.11 -25.97 -11.59
N CYS A 98 -5.58 -25.50 -12.76
CA CYS A 98 -4.93 -25.71 -14.05
C CYS A 98 -3.87 -24.64 -14.39
N ALA A 99 -3.86 -23.50 -13.70
CA ALA A 99 -2.93 -22.41 -13.97
C ALA A 99 -1.54 -22.67 -13.33
N GLN A 100 -0.52 -21.97 -13.85
CA GLN A 100 0.85 -22.06 -13.36
C GLN A 100 1.11 -21.03 -12.26
N GLU A 101 1.89 -21.40 -11.24
CA GLU A 101 2.32 -20.45 -10.22
C GLU A 101 3.38 -19.50 -10.79
N GLU A 102 3.26 -18.22 -10.44
CA GLU A 102 4.20 -17.15 -10.79
C GLU A 102 4.75 -16.51 -9.52
N ASP A 103 5.97 -15.97 -9.60
CA ASP A 103 6.61 -15.23 -8.50
C ASP A 103 6.00 -13.83 -8.28
N MET A 104 5.14 -13.40 -9.21
CA MET A 104 4.47 -12.12 -9.24
C MET A 104 2.97 -12.30 -9.13
N CYS A 105 2.31 -11.37 -8.46
CA CYS A 105 0.86 -11.29 -8.40
C CYS A 105 0.41 -9.84 -8.26
N TYR A 106 -0.89 -9.61 -8.25
CA TYR A 106 -1.44 -8.27 -8.02
C TYR A 106 -2.17 -8.19 -6.70
N LYS A 107 -1.84 -7.16 -5.92
CA LYS A 107 -2.74 -6.65 -4.88
C LYS A 107 -3.46 -5.44 -5.43
N THR A 108 -4.76 -5.35 -5.15
CA THR A 108 -5.57 -4.21 -5.55
C THR A 108 -6.17 -3.53 -4.32
N TYR A 109 -6.01 -2.21 -4.28
CA TYR A 109 -6.50 -1.35 -3.22
C TYR A 109 -7.66 -0.53 -3.78
N LEU A 110 -8.85 -0.71 -3.20
CA LEU A 110 -10.05 0.02 -3.60
C LEU A 110 -10.09 1.38 -2.90
N LEU A 111 -10.27 2.45 -3.66
CA LEU A 111 -10.27 3.82 -3.16
C LEU A 111 -11.69 4.26 -2.79
N PRO A 112 -11.86 5.22 -1.87
CA PRO A 112 -13.17 5.76 -1.49
C PRO A 112 -13.94 6.39 -2.67
N THR A 113 -13.22 6.81 -3.72
CA THR A 113 -13.80 7.37 -4.96
C THR A 113 -14.49 6.32 -5.82
N GLY A 114 -14.29 5.02 -5.55
CA GLY A 114 -14.74 3.91 -6.38
C GLY A 114 -13.68 3.41 -7.38
N ASP A 115 -12.53 4.11 -7.48
CA ASP A 115 -11.39 3.68 -8.29
C ASP A 115 -10.62 2.54 -7.62
N ALA A 116 -9.71 1.91 -8.38
CA ALA A 116 -8.89 0.81 -7.91
C ALA A 116 -7.43 0.95 -8.37
N VAL A 117 -6.49 0.75 -7.44
CA VAL A 117 -5.04 0.71 -7.71
C VAL A 117 -4.54 -0.71 -7.51
N SER A 118 -4.23 -1.38 -8.62
CA SER A 118 -3.63 -2.70 -8.73
C SER A 118 -2.12 -2.56 -8.91
N LEU A 119 -1.36 -3.08 -7.96
CA LEU A 119 0.10 -3.09 -8.01
C LEU A 119 0.59 -4.50 -8.26
N ALA A 120 1.50 -4.64 -9.22
CA ALA A 120 2.28 -5.84 -9.35
C ALA A 120 3.26 -5.92 -8.16
N GLU A 121 3.15 -7.00 -7.39
CA GLU A 121 3.95 -7.27 -6.19
C GLU A 121 4.54 -8.69 -6.29
N ASN A 122 5.68 -8.90 -5.63
CA ASN A 122 6.23 -10.25 -5.50
C ASN A 122 5.41 -11.06 -4.47
N VAL A 123 5.25 -12.36 -4.74
CA VAL A 123 4.54 -13.27 -3.81
C VAL A 123 5.34 -13.45 -2.51
N ALA A 124 6.67 -13.47 -2.60
CA ALA A 124 7.56 -13.54 -1.45
C ALA A 124 7.84 -12.12 -0.89
N LEU A 125 7.64 -11.95 0.42
CA LEU A 125 7.84 -10.66 1.12
C LEU A 125 9.28 -10.14 1.03
N ILE A 126 10.25 -11.05 1.07
CA ILE A 126 11.66 -10.75 0.88
C ILE A 126 12.12 -11.57 -0.31
N SER A 127 12.58 -10.90 -1.35
CA SER A 127 13.06 -11.56 -2.56
C SER A 127 14.12 -10.70 -3.22
N GLN A 128 15.05 -11.33 -3.92
CA GLN A 128 16.11 -10.64 -4.66
C GLN A 128 16.93 -9.65 -3.82
N GLY A 129 17.08 -9.93 -2.51
CA GLY A 129 17.86 -9.07 -1.59
C GLY A 129 17.16 -7.77 -1.17
N THR A 130 15.87 -7.59 -1.46
CA THR A 130 15.12 -6.38 -1.12
C THR A 130 13.77 -6.70 -0.47
N THR A 131 13.26 -5.72 0.27
CA THR A 131 11.90 -5.68 0.86
C THR A 131 10.95 -4.79 0.06
N GLY A 132 11.44 -4.07 -0.97
CA GLY A 132 10.68 -3.04 -1.70
C GLY A 132 9.73 -3.54 -2.79
N LEU A 133 9.62 -4.87 -2.99
CA LEU A 133 8.77 -5.48 -4.04
C LEU A 133 7.36 -5.85 -3.55
N VAL A 134 6.99 -5.43 -2.34
CA VAL A 134 5.67 -5.61 -1.75
C VAL A 134 5.24 -4.33 -1.02
N THR A 135 3.93 -4.15 -0.84
CA THR A 135 3.39 -3.05 -0.03
C THR A 135 3.41 -3.43 1.46
N TRP A 136 3.91 -2.53 2.30
CA TRP A 136 3.97 -2.68 3.77
C TRP A 136 2.88 -1.88 4.49
N GLU A 137 2.56 -2.26 5.73
CA GLU A 137 1.44 -1.69 6.49
C GLU A 137 1.58 -0.17 6.72
N ALA A 138 2.80 0.32 7.01
CA ALA A 138 3.02 1.76 7.14
C ALA A 138 2.80 2.53 5.83
N ALA A 139 2.94 1.90 4.66
CA ALA A 139 2.59 2.53 3.37
C ALA A 139 1.07 2.64 3.21
N LEU A 140 0.31 1.64 3.64
CA LEU A 140 -1.16 1.69 3.67
C LEU A 140 -1.63 2.81 4.61
N TYR A 141 -1.07 2.88 5.81
CA TYR A 141 -1.36 3.95 6.78
C TYR A 141 -1.02 5.34 6.22
N LEU A 142 0.18 5.51 5.64
CA LEU A 142 0.58 6.80 5.06
C LEU A 142 -0.33 7.19 3.90
N THR A 143 -0.78 6.22 3.10
CA THR A 143 -1.71 6.46 1.99
C THR A 143 -3.08 6.91 2.50
N GLU A 144 -3.61 6.29 3.55
CA GLU A 144 -4.85 6.73 4.20
C GLU A 144 -4.73 8.14 4.75
N TRP A 145 -3.63 8.44 5.46
CA TRP A 145 -3.37 9.78 5.97
C TRP A 145 -3.27 10.80 4.83
N ALA A 146 -2.63 10.45 3.72
CA ALA A 146 -2.47 11.33 2.58
C ALA A 146 -3.81 11.65 1.89
N LEU A 147 -4.73 10.68 1.82
CA LEU A 147 -6.09 10.87 1.30
C LEU A 147 -6.91 11.86 2.14
N GLU A 148 -6.69 11.92 3.46
CA GLU A 148 -7.34 12.88 4.35
C GLU A 148 -6.65 14.26 4.36
N ASN A 149 -5.37 14.29 4.00
CA ASN A 149 -4.52 15.48 4.10
C ASN A 149 -4.05 16.01 2.74
N THR A 150 -4.90 15.90 1.71
CA THR A 150 -4.59 16.34 0.33
C THR A 150 -4.11 17.80 0.22
N HIS A 151 -4.50 18.66 1.15
CA HIS A 151 -4.06 20.05 1.24
C HIS A 151 -2.54 20.21 1.44
N ILE A 152 -1.87 19.24 2.07
CA ILE A 152 -0.41 19.24 2.29
C ILE A 152 0.33 19.12 0.95
N PHE A 153 -0.22 18.38 0.00
CA PHE A 153 0.42 18.14 -1.30
C PHE A 153 0.06 19.20 -2.36
N LYS A 154 -0.89 20.09 -2.06
CA LYS A 154 -1.44 21.02 -3.04
C LYS A 154 -0.37 21.97 -3.56
N ASN A 155 -0.17 21.99 -4.87
CA ASN A 155 0.84 22.79 -5.58
C ASN A 155 2.28 22.57 -5.06
N LYS A 156 2.56 21.45 -4.40
CA LYS A 156 3.90 21.12 -3.89
C LYS A 156 4.64 20.17 -4.83
N THR A 157 5.97 20.22 -4.77
CA THR A 157 6.83 19.12 -5.24
C THR A 157 7.01 18.12 -4.10
N VAL A 158 6.62 16.87 -4.32
CA VAL A 158 6.65 15.81 -3.32
C VAL A 158 7.77 14.84 -3.65
N LEU A 159 8.62 14.51 -2.67
CA LEU A 159 9.58 13.40 -2.75
C LEU A 159 9.13 12.28 -1.84
N GLU A 160 9.05 11.06 -2.37
CA GLU A 160 8.87 9.86 -1.57
C GLU A 160 10.18 9.09 -1.47
N LEU A 161 10.69 8.94 -0.25
CA LEU A 161 11.89 8.15 0.05
C LEU A 161 11.49 6.69 0.25
N GLY A 162 12.12 5.79 -0.51
CA GLY A 162 11.83 4.35 -0.42
C GLY A 162 10.41 4.03 -0.90
N SER A 163 10.07 4.48 -2.11
CA SER A 163 8.73 4.31 -2.70
C SER A 163 8.28 2.85 -2.84
N GLY A 164 9.22 1.90 -2.88
CA GLY A 164 8.90 0.49 -3.10
C GLY A 164 8.12 0.29 -4.40
N VAL A 165 6.98 -0.40 -4.31
CA VAL A 165 6.07 -0.63 -5.46
C VAL A 165 5.16 0.56 -5.81
N GLY A 166 5.18 1.64 -5.02
CA GLY A 166 4.62 2.94 -5.39
C GLY A 166 3.18 3.23 -4.96
N LEU A 167 2.61 2.48 -4.01
CA LEU A 167 1.21 2.66 -3.61
C LEU A 167 0.90 4.11 -3.22
N THR A 168 1.62 4.65 -2.23
CA THR A 168 1.36 5.98 -1.67
C THR A 168 1.40 7.03 -2.75
N GLY A 169 2.48 7.07 -3.53
CA GLY A 169 2.63 8.10 -4.55
C GLY A 169 1.63 8.00 -5.70
N ILE A 170 1.27 6.79 -6.12
CA ILE A 170 0.22 6.63 -7.14
C ILE A 170 -1.10 7.20 -6.63
N VAL A 171 -1.49 6.85 -5.40
CA VAL A 171 -2.74 7.35 -4.81
C VAL A 171 -2.71 8.86 -4.57
N VAL A 172 -1.58 9.42 -4.11
CA VAL A 172 -1.41 10.87 -3.95
C VAL A 172 -1.55 11.59 -5.29
N CYS A 173 -0.94 11.06 -6.36
CA CYS A 173 -1.06 11.64 -7.70
C CYS A 173 -2.49 11.58 -8.27
N LEU A 174 -3.27 10.54 -7.90
CA LEU A 174 -4.66 10.40 -8.32
C LEU A 174 -5.63 11.26 -7.51
N SER A 175 -5.29 11.60 -6.27
CA SER A 175 -6.20 12.26 -5.32
C SER A 175 -5.88 13.74 -5.05
N SER A 176 -4.69 14.21 -5.39
CA SER A 176 -4.20 15.55 -5.04
C SER A 176 -3.76 16.37 -6.25
N SER A 177 -3.98 17.69 -6.20
CA SER A 177 -3.47 18.65 -7.20
C SER A 177 -2.08 19.12 -6.81
N LEU A 178 -1.06 18.32 -7.11
CA LEU A 178 0.35 18.61 -6.82
C LEU A 178 1.11 19.09 -8.07
N THR A 179 2.28 19.72 -7.88
CA THR A 179 3.10 20.22 -9.00
C THR A 179 3.93 19.11 -9.62
N LYS A 180 4.66 18.37 -8.79
CA LYS A 180 5.50 17.25 -9.20
C LYS A 180 5.57 16.18 -8.11
N TYR A 181 5.54 14.91 -8.49
CA TYR A 181 5.81 13.78 -7.59
C TYR A 181 7.08 13.06 -8.03
N ILE A 182 8.00 12.87 -7.08
CA ILE A 182 9.28 12.22 -7.26
C ILE A 182 9.25 10.93 -6.46
N PHE A 183 9.10 9.82 -7.18
CA PHE A 183 9.26 8.50 -6.61
C PHE A 183 10.77 8.20 -6.50
N SER A 184 11.23 7.65 -5.38
CA SER A 184 12.65 7.29 -5.23
C SER A 184 12.89 6.00 -4.48
N ASP A 185 13.87 5.24 -4.96
CA ASP A 185 14.38 4.01 -4.34
C ASP A 185 15.84 3.81 -4.78
N CYS A 186 16.59 2.91 -4.16
CA CYS A 186 17.98 2.61 -4.55
C CYS A 186 18.09 1.30 -5.33
N HIS A 187 17.13 0.38 -5.21
CA HIS A 187 17.25 -0.95 -5.76
C HIS A 187 16.71 -1.02 -7.18
N GLN A 188 17.55 -1.40 -8.16
CA GLN A 188 17.19 -1.39 -9.59
C GLN A 188 15.94 -2.21 -9.93
N THR A 189 15.79 -3.41 -9.36
CA THR A 189 14.57 -4.21 -9.54
C THR A 189 13.33 -3.50 -9.01
N VAL A 190 13.43 -2.81 -7.88
CA VAL A 190 12.31 -2.07 -7.28
C VAL A 190 11.94 -0.88 -8.17
N LEU A 191 12.94 -0.12 -8.63
CA LEU A 191 12.75 0.99 -9.56
C LEU A 191 12.10 0.55 -10.87
N GLN A 192 12.47 -0.62 -11.41
CA GLN A 192 11.82 -1.16 -12.61
C GLN A 192 10.35 -1.51 -12.32
N ARG A 193 10.08 -2.24 -11.23
CA ARG A 193 8.72 -2.60 -10.82
C ARG A 193 7.84 -1.37 -10.61
N LEU A 194 8.40 -0.35 -9.97
CA LEU A 194 7.76 0.93 -9.70
C LEU A 194 7.37 1.64 -11.00
N LYS A 195 8.28 1.70 -11.98
CA LYS A 195 7.99 2.29 -13.31
C LYS A 195 6.85 1.54 -14.03
N ASP A 196 6.86 0.21 -13.97
CA ASP A 196 5.81 -0.62 -14.56
C ASP A 196 4.45 -0.34 -13.90
N ASN A 197 4.41 -0.23 -12.58
CA ASN A 197 3.19 0.11 -11.83
C ASN A 197 2.70 1.54 -12.16
N ILE A 198 3.60 2.53 -12.19
CA ILE A 198 3.26 3.93 -12.51
C ILE A 198 2.64 4.03 -13.91
N THR A 199 3.18 3.29 -14.88
CA THR A 199 2.71 3.33 -16.27
C THR A 199 1.25 2.89 -16.41
N ASN A 200 0.72 2.09 -15.48
CA ASN A 200 -0.69 1.67 -15.51
C ASN A 200 -1.68 2.78 -15.11
N TYR A 201 -1.20 3.85 -14.45
CA TYR A 201 -2.06 4.88 -13.85
C TYR A 201 -1.74 6.30 -14.33
N LEU A 202 -0.45 6.62 -14.48
CA LEU A 202 0.04 7.99 -14.58
C LEU A 202 0.75 8.26 -15.91
N THR A 203 0.24 7.74 -17.03
CA THR A 203 0.80 8.06 -18.35
C THR A 203 0.68 9.55 -18.67
N ASN A 204 1.70 10.11 -19.33
CA ASN A 204 1.84 11.52 -19.73
C ASN A 204 0.78 12.05 -20.72
N SER A 205 -0.37 11.38 -20.86
CA SER A 205 -1.38 11.67 -21.89
C SER A 205 -2.38 12.77 -21.51
N ASP A 206 -2.46 13.15 -20.23
CA ASP A 206 -3.28 14.27 -19.77
C ASP A 206 -2.40 15.44 -19.31
N SER A 207 -2.37 16.52 -20.09
CA SER A 207 -1.64 17.77 -19.80
C SER A 207 -2.09 18.49 -18.52
N SER A 208 -3.11 17.98 -17.83
CA SER A 208 -3.67 18.49 -16.57
C SER A 208 -3.16 17.73 -15.32
N ARG A 209 -2.40 16.64 -15.49
CA ARG A 209 -1.89 15.83 -14.38
C ARG A 209 -0.52 16.33 -13.91
N ALA A 210 -0.23 16.06 -12.63
CA ALA A 210 1.04 16.41 -12.02
C ALA A 210 2.24 15.76 -12.75
N SER A 211 3.37 16.46 -12.78
CA SER A 211 4.61 15.89 -13.33
C SER A 211 5.07 14.72 -12.45
N VAL A 212 5.37 13.57 -13.06
CA VAL A 212 5.84 12.39 -12.32
C VAL A 212 7.24 12.02 -12.78
N CYS A 213 8.15 11.72 -11.85
CA CYS A 213 9.45 11.13 -12.18
C CYS A 213 9.84 10.03 -11.19
N VAL A 214 10.69 9.12 -11.66
CA VAL A 214 11.30 8.05 -10.86
C VAL A 214 12.79 8.31 -10.82
N GLU A 215 13.34 8.48 -9.62
CA GLU A 215 14.76 8.78 -9.38
C GLU A 215 15.41 7.63 -8.62
N GLU A 216 16.60 7.23 -9.05
CA GLU A 216 17.47 6.38 -8.23
C GLU A 216 18.11 7.25 -7.15
N LEU A 217 17.86 6.92 -5.88
CA LEU A 217 18.33 7.71 -4.75
C LEU A 217 18.99 6.80 -3.71
N ASP A 218 20.30 6.64 -3.84
CA ASP A 218 21.13 6.03 -2.81
C ASP A 218 21.41 7.05 -1.69
N TRP A 219 20.83 6.84 -0.51
CA TRP A 219 20.94 7.76 0.63
C TRP A 219 22.39 7.93 1.12
N GLU A 220 23.25 6.94 0.92
CA GLU A 220 24.64 7.00 1.34
C GLU A 220 25.50 7.82 0.36
N ASN A 221 25.23 7.70 -0.94
CA ASN A 221 26.07 8.23 -2.01
C ASN A 221 25.45 9.41 -2.79
N VAL A 222 24.26 9.89 -2.41
CA VAL A 222 23.59 11.00 -3.10
C VAL A 222 24.41 12.30 -3.06
N SER A 223 24.59 12.91 -4.23
CA SER A 223 25.34 14.17 -4.39
C SER A 223 24.51 15.41 -4.08
N ASP A 224 25.16 16.52 -3.74
CA ASP A 224 24.46 17.79 -3.49
C ASP A 224 23.74 18.29 -4.76
N GLU A 225 24.32 18.08 -5.95
CA GLU A 225 23.68 18.44 -7.23
C GLU A 225 22.40 17.64 -7.46
N GLN A 226 22.35 16.37 -7.06
CA GLN A 226 21.14 15.58 -7.13
C GLN A 226 20.06 16.12 -6.18
N LEU A 227 20.41 16.43 -4.92
CA LEU A 227 19.47 17.02 -3.96
C LEU A 227 18.95 18.39 -4.43
N GLN A 228 19.82 19.21 -5.01
CA GLN A 228 19.45 20.52 -5.56
C GLN A 228 18.49 20.42 -6.75
N ARG A 229 18.49 19.32 -7.51
CA ARG A 229 17.53 19.08 -8.60
C ARG A 229 16.15 18.62 -8.11
N ILE A 230 16.08 17.96 -6.96
CA ILE A 230 14.82 17.44 -6.42
C ILE A 230 13.90 18.59 -6.02
N GLN A 231 14.42 19.58 -5.28
CA GLN A 231 13.69 20.74 -4.78
C GLN A 231 12.30 20.40 -4.19
N ALA A 232 12.21 19.33 -3.39
CA ALA A 232 10.96 18.91 -2.76
C ALA A 232 10.51 19.92 -1.70
N ASN A 233 9.21 20.23 -1.66
CA ASN A 233 8.59 20.99 -0.58
C ASN A 233 7.97 20.08 0.48
N THR A 234 7.65 18.85 0.09
CA THR A 234 7.10 17.84 0.99
C THR A 234 7.89 16.56 0.76
N ILE A 235 8.35 15.94 1.83
CA ILE A 235 9.06 14.67 1.81
C ILE A 235 8.23 13.69 2.62
N ILE A 236 7.94 12.54 2.03
CA ILE A 236 7.25 11.46 2.72
C ILE A 236 8.06 10.17 2.67
N ALA A 237 7.88 9.30 3.65
CA ALA A 237 8.48 7.96 3.63
C ALA A 237 7.60 6.99 4.42
N ALA A 238 7.51 5.75 3.94
CA ALA A 238 6.80 4.69 4.63
C ALA A 238 7.73 3.49 4.87
N ASP A 239 7.81 3.08 6.12
CA ASP A 239 8.51 1.86 6.54
C ASP A 239 10.00 1.80 6.20
N VAL A 240 10.66 2.97 6.14
CA VAL A 240 12.10 3.11 5.85
C VAL A 240 13.00 2.95 7.08
N VAL A 241 12.41 2.83 8.28
CA VAL A 241 13.13 2.67 9.56
C VAL A 241 12.98 1.22 10.04
N TYR A 242 13.69 0.31 9.40
CA TYR A 242 13.59 -1.13 9.68
C TYR A 242 14.92 -1.80 10.05
N ASP A 243 16.04 -1.22 9.64
CA ASP A 243 17.40 -1.73 9.88
C ASP A 243 18.24 -0.65 10.57
N PRO A 244 18.91 -0.93 11.71
CA PRO A 244 19.85 0.02 12.32
C PRO A 244 20.90 0.57 11.36
N ASP A 245 21.35 -0.22 10.38
CA ASP A 245 22.42 0.18 9.47
C ASP A 245 22.00 1.29 8.50
N VAL A 246 20.69 1.43 8.22
CA VAL A 246 20.17 2.50 7.33
C VAL A 246 19.84 3.80 8.07
N ILE A 247 19.81 3.79 9.41
CA ILE A 247 19.39 4.97 10.20
C ILE A 247 20.35 6.14 9.96
N ALA A 248 21.66 5.89 10.03
CA ALA A 248 22.66 6.95 9.94
C ALA A 248 22.64 7.65 8.57
N CYS A 249 22.46 6.90 7.48
CA CYS A 249 22.39 7.49 6.13
C CYS A 249 21.05 8.22 5.91
N LEU A 250 19.93 7.67 6.40
CA LEU A 250 18.62 8.34 6.35
C LEU A 250 18.64 9.69 7.09
N VAL A 251 19.14 9.72 8.34
CA VAL A 251 19.21 10.96 9.13
C VAL A 251 20.12 11.99 8.45
N ARG A 252 21.27 11.57 7.93
CA ARG A 252 22.18 12.45 7.17
C ARG A 252 21.50 13.04 5.94
N LEU A 253 20.74 12.23 5.20
CA LEU A 253 19.97 12.67 4.04
C LEU A 253 18.89 13.69 4.44
N LEU A 254 18.11 13.39 5.48
CA LEU A 254 17.08 14.30 6.00
C LEU A 254 17.69 15.64 6.43
N SER A 255 18.81 15.63 7.15
CA SER A 255 19.53 16.86 7.51
C SER A 255 19.97 17.66 6.30
N ARG A 256 20.45 17.02 5.24
CA ARG A 256 20.84 17.71 3.99
C ARG A 256 19.64 18.28 3.24
N LEU A 257 18.54 17.52 3.15
CA LEU A 257 17.30 17.97 2.50
C LEU A 257 16.66 19.15 3.24
N LEU A 258 16.54 19.06 4.56
CA LEU A 258 15.97 20.11 5.40
C LEU A 258 16.82 21.38 5.43
N ASN A 259 18.16 21.27 5.37
CA ASN A 259 19.06 22.43 5.39
C ASN A 259 19.47 22.92 3.99
N CYS A 260 18.81 22.44 2.93
CA CYS A 260 19.13 22.84 1.56
C CYS A 260 18.74 24.31 1.33
N LYS A 261 19.74 25.20 1.32
CA LYS A 261 19.57 26.66 1.20
C LYS A 261 19.03 27.17 -0.14
N VAL A 262 18.72 26.26 -1.07
CA VAL A 262 18.18 26.63 -2.39
C VAL A 262 16.70 27.00 -2.30
N GLN A 263 16.01 26.58 -1.25
CA GLN A 263 14.60 26.90 -1.01
C GLN A 263 14.47 28.02 0.03
N GLU A 264 13.46 28.89 -0.15
CA GLU A 264 13.12 29.94 0.83
C GLU A 264 12.48 29.34 2.10
N GLU A 265 11.79 28.21 1.97
CA GLU A 265 11.12 27.48 3.04
C GLU A 265 11.71 26.08 3.20
N HIS A 266 11.76 25.59 4.44
CA HIS A 266 12.13 24.20 4.72
C HIS A 266 11.03 23.24 4.25
N PRO A 267 11.37 22.05 3.72
CA PRO A 267 10.38 21.06 3.35
C PRO A 267 9.66 20.49 4.57
N ASP A 268 8.37 20.21 4.43
CA ASP A 268 7.61 19.40 5.39
C ASP A 268 8.01 17.93 5.26
N VAL A 269 8.44 17.28 6.34
CA VAL A 269 8.89 15.88 6.32
C VAL A 269 7.95 15.03 7.16
N TYR A 270 7.40 13.97 6.57
CA TYR A 270 6.52 13.01 7.25
C TYR A 270 6.99 11.57 7.07
N ILE A 271 7.19 10.84 8.16
CA ILE A 271 7.63 9.44 8.10
C ILE A 271 6.67 8.57 8.90
N ALA A 272 6.06 7.60 8.22
CA ALA A 272 5.26 6.55 8.86
C ALA A 272 6.11 5.29 9.02
N SER A 273 6.11 4.68 10.19
CA SER A 273 6.93 3.51 10.49
C SER A 273 6.14 2.47 11.27
N THR A 274 6.24 1.22 10.82
CA THR A 274 5.77 0.09 11.62
C THR A 274 6.79 -0.17 12.72
N VAL A 275 6.42 0.03 13.99
CA VAL A 275 7.32 -0.14 15.13
C VAL A 275 7.48 -1.63 15.44
N ARG A 276 8.36 -2.31 14.69
CA ARG A 276 8.65 -3.75 14.85
C ARG A 276 9.65 -4.02 15.96
N ASN A 277 10.67 -3.18 16.05
CA ASN A 277 11.66 -3.20 17.11
C ASN A 277 11.73 -1.79 17.74
N PRO A 278 11.21 -1.64 18.98
CA PRO A 278 11.25 -0.36 19.67
C PRO A 278 12.66 0.22 19.80
N GLN A 279 13.69 -0.62 20.00
CA GLN A 279 15.07 -0.16 20.13
C GLN A 279 15.61 0.46 18.84
N THR A 280 15.30 -0.13 17.69
CA THR A 280 15.68 0.42 16.38
C THR A 280 15.00 1.77 16.15
N TYR A 281 13.72 1.87 16.51
CA TYR A 281 12.95 3.09 16.31
C TYR A 281 13.38 4.22 17.28
N ASP A 282 13.67 3.89 18.53
CA ASP A 282 14.23 4.83 19.51
C ASP A 282 15.64 5.29 19.09
N CYS A 283 16.45 4.40 18.52
CA CYS A 283 17.74 4.77 17.93
C CYS A 283 17.57 5.82 16.83
N PHE A 284 16.60 5.64 15.93
CA PHE A 284 16.29 6.61 14.88
C PHE A 284 15.90 7.98 15.44
N LYS A 285 14.99 8.02 16.43
CA LYS A 285 14.59 9.29 17.09
C LYS A 285 15.77 9.99 17.75
N LYS A 286 16.65 9.23 18.41
CA LYS A 286 17.85 9.77 19.05
C LYS A 286 18.86 10.32 18.03
N GLU A 287 19.07 9.61 16.92
CA GLU A 287 19.94 10.08 15.84
C GLU A 287 19.40 11.36 15.18
N LEU A 288 18.08 11.49 15.01
CA LEU A 288 17.45 12.76 14.59
C LEU A 288 17.82 13.90 15.55
N GLU A 289 17.63 13.71 16.86
CA GLU A 289 17.94 14.72 17.88
C GLU A 289 19.43 15.10 17.89
N MET A 290 20.32 14.11 17.78
CA MET A 290 21.77 14.32 17.70
C MET A 290 22.18 15.10 16.45
N ALA A 291 21.45 14.94 15.34
CA ALA A 291 21.63 15.70 14.12
C ALA A 291 20.99 17.11 14.17
N GLY A 292 20.37 17.48 15.30
CA GLY A 292 19.68 18.75 15.48
C GLY A 292 18.29 18.82 14.83
N LEU A 293 17.73 17.67 14.42
CA LEU A 293 16.40 17.58 13.87
C LEU A 293 15.38 17.32 14.99
N ARG A 294 14.33 18.13 15.02
CA ARG A 294 13.22 17.97 15.95
C ARG A 294 12.13 17.14 15.28
N HIS A 295 11.36 16.41 16.09
CA HIS A 295 10.25 15.62 15.60
C HIS A 295 9.04 15.69 16.54
N VAL A 296 7.85 15.54 15.97
CA VAL A 296 6.59 15.43 16.72
C VAL A 296 5.81 14.21 16.23
N VAL A 297 5.25 13.45 17.18
CA VAL A 297 4.38 12.32 16.87
C VAL A 297 3.00 12.83 16.48
N MET A 298 2.54 12.45 15.29
CA MET A 298 1.20 12.72 14.80
C MET A 298 0.21 11.80 15.51
N LYS A 299 -0.81 12.38 16.14
CA LYS A 299 -1.79 11.64 16.97
C LYS A 299 -3.19 11.58 16.37
N ASP A 300 -3.39 12.22 15.22
CA ASP A 300 -4.70 12.27 14.58
C ASP A 300 -5.08 10.87 14.10
N SER A 301 -6.36 10.52 14.27
CA SER A 301 -6.91 9.29 13.74
C SER A 301 -6.90 9.35 12.21
N VAL A 302 -6.49 8.24 11.59
CA VAL A 302 -6.44 8.10 10.14
C VAL A 302 -7.64 7.28 9.65
N ALA A 303 -8.19 7.64 8.49
CA ALA A 303 -9.25 6.88 7.80
C ALA A 303 -8.90 5.40 7.71
N GLN A 304 -9.92 4.54 7.80
CA GLN A 304 -9.75 3.10 7.64
C GLN A 304 -10.26 2.66 6.26
N VAL A 305 -9.42 2.89 5.24
CA VAL A 305 -9.73 2.58 3.83
C VAL A 305 -9.22 1.19 3.46
N PHE A 306 -7.99 0.85 3.85
CA PHE A 306 -7.32 -0.36 3.42
C PHE A 306 -7.28 -1.41 4.53
N PRO A 307 -7.47 -2.70 4.20
CA PRO A 307 -7.37 -3.77 5.17
C PRO A 307 -5.90 -4.06 5.47
N TYR A 308 -5.52 -3.88 6.73
CA TYR A 308 -4.23 -4.32 7.30
C TYR A 308 -4.39 -4.48 8.82
N ASN A 309 -3.42 -5.13 9.48
CA ASN A 309 -3.56 -5.45 10.89
C ASN A 309 -3.53 -4.18 11.76
N ARG A 310 -4.69 -3.79 12.28
CA ARG A 310 -4.81 -2.61 13.16
C ARG A 310 -4.22 -2.81 14.57
N ALA A 311 -3.85 -4.04 14.93
CA ALA A 311 -3.06 -4.28 16.15
C ALA A 311 -1.58 -3.93 15.97
N THR A 312 -1.12 -3.74 14.72
CA THR A 312 0.24 -3.29 14.44
C THR A 312 0.41 -1.85 14.94
N THR A 313 1.47 -1.61 15.72
CA THR A 313 1.83 -0.25 16.14
C THR A 313 2.51 0.47 14.97
N ILE A 314 1.81 1.43 14.37
CA ILE A 314 2.35 2.33 13.36
C ILE A 314 2.45 3.70 14.00
N GLU A 315 3.64 4.31 13.94
CA GLU A 315 3.85 5.68 14.38
C GLU A 315 4.22 6.55 13.19
N MET A 316 3.58 7.72 13.09
CA MET A 316 3.89 8.73 12.11
C MET A 316 4.46 9.95 12.80
N ILE A 317 5.59 10.45 12.31
CA ILE A 317 6.24 11.64 12.83
C ILE A 317 6.37 12.72 11.76
N GLN A 318 6.22 13.97 12.16
CA GLN A 318 6.66 15.12 11.38
C GLN A 318 8.05 15.56 11.87
N ILE A 319 8.99 15.78 10.94
CA ILE A 319 10.38 16.17 11.23
C ILE A 319 10.62 17.59 10.72
N TYR A 320 11.34 18.40 11.51
CA TYR A 320 11.61 19.80 11.24
C TYR A 320 12.92 20.27 11.88
N VAL A 321 13.43 21.43 11.45
CA VAL A 321 14.61 22.11 12.03
C VAL A 321 14.15 23.07 13.12
#